data_AF-A0A483YIJ5-F1
#
_entry.id   AF-A0A483YIJ5-F1
#
_cell.length_a   1.000
_cell.length_b   1.000
_cell.length_c   1.000
_cell.angle_alpha   90.00
_cell.angle_beta   90.00
_cell.angle_gamma   90.00
#
_symmetry.space_group_name_H-M   'P 1'
#
loop_
_entity.id
_entity.type
_entity.pdbx_description
1 polymer ?
#
loop_
_entity_poly.entity_id
_entity_poly.type
_entity_poly.pdbx_seq_one_letter_code
_entity_poly.pdbx_strand_id
1 'polypeptide(L)'
;MRKLIVVASVAAGLLTGCDQKSTGKRETLSEALVAKSLSNMVPVKGGEFLMGDFGPLVGQKLPFSINQDDKVLHKVVLSDFSISKFKVT
;
A
#
# COMPACT_ATOMS: atom_id res chain seq x y z
N MET A 1 -40.83 -27.70 30.38
CA MET A 1 -40.62 -27.94 28.92
C MET A 1 -40.59 -26.66 28.08
N ARG A 2 -41.47 -25.66 28.30
CA ARG A 2 -41.43 -24.37 27.57
C ARG A 2 -40.10 -23.58 27.69
N LYS A 3 -39.46 -23.56 28.87
CA LYS A 3 -38.18 -22.86 29.09
C LYS A 3 -37.01 -23.45 28.28
N LEU A 4 -37.00 -24.78 28.07
CA LEU A 4 -35.99 -25.46 27.26
C LEU A 4 -36.13 -25.15 25.76
N ILE A 5 -37.37 -24.98 25.28
CA ILE A 5 -37.63 -24.61 23.88
C ILE A 5 -37.16 -23.18 23.57
N VAL A 6 -37.33 -22.24 24.52
CA VAL A 6 -36.91 -20.85 24.36
C VAL A 6 -35.38 -20.69 24.38
N VAL A 7 -34.67 -21.52 25.17
CA VAL A 7 -33.19 -21.50 25.20
C VAL A 7 -32.61 -22.07 23.90
N ALA A 8 -33.23 -23.11 23.35
CA ALA A 8 -32.79 -23.71 22.09
C ALA A 8 -32.95 -22.76 20.88
N SER A 9 -34.00 -21.94 20.84
CA SER A 9 -34.23 -20.98 19.75
C SER A 9 -33.31 -19.76 19.80
N VAL A 10 -32.90 -19.30 20.99
CA VAL A 10 -31.93 -18.20 21.15
C VAL A 10 -30.51 -18.63 20.77
N ALA A 11 -30.12 -19.87 21.09
CA ALA A 11 -28.81 -20.40 20.71
C ALA A 11 -28.66 -20.60 19.19
N ALA A 12 -29.73 -20.97 18.49
CA ALA A 12 -29.73 -21.11 17.04
C ALA A 12 -29.57 -19.77 16.30
N GLY A 13 -30.08 -18.66 16.85
CA GLY A 13 -29.94 -17.32 16.28
C GLY A 13 -28.54 -16.72 16.39
N LEU A 14 -27.71 -17.19 17.33
CA LEU A 14 -26.32 -16.73 17.51
C LEU A 14 -25.34 -17.38 16.52
N LEU A 15 -25.69 -18.55 15.95
CA LEU A 15 -24.84 -19.26 14.98
C LEU A 15 -25.15 -18.90 13.52
N THR A 16 -26.27 -18.23 13.26
CA THR A 16 -26.55 -17.58 11.96
C THR A 16 -26.06 -16.13 11.98
N GLY A 17 -24.79 -15.93 12.31
CA GLY A 17 -24.11 -14.68 11.95
C GLY A 17 -24.12 -14.58 10.43
N CYS A 18 -24.89 -13.65 9.89
CA CYS A 18 -25.03 -13.45 8.44
C CYS A 18 -23.69 -13.03 7.82
N ASP A 19 -22.87 -13.99 7.42
CA ASP A 19 -21.94 -13.76 6.32
C ASP A 19 -22.78 -13.78 5.04
N GLN A 20 -23.41 -12.65 4.76
CA GLN A 20 -24.30 -12.50 3.62
C GLN A 20 -23.44 -12.61 2.36
N LYS A 21 -23.51 -13.80 1.75
CA LYS A 21 -22.77 -14.26 0.56
C LYS A 21 -23.11 -13.42 -0.68
N SER A 22 -22.74 -12.15 -0.65
CA SER A 22 -22.60 -11.26 -1.81
C SER A 22 -21.16 -11.38 -2.35
N THR A 23 -20.69 -12.62 -2.46
CA THR A 23 -19.29 -12.94 -2.72
C THR A 23 -18.88 -12.46 -4.11
N GLY A 24 -19.70 -12.69 -5.14
CA GLY A 24 -19.38 -12.26 -6.52
C GLY A 24 -19.27 -10.74 -6.71
N LYS A 25 -20.08 -9.93 -6.01
CA LYS A 25 -19.98 -8.45 -6.12
C LYS A 25 -18.77 -7.90 -5.35
N ARG A 26 -18.36 -8.54 -4.25
CA ARG A 26 -17.18 -8.12 -3.49
C ARG A 26 -15.88 -8.57 -4.16
N GLU A 27 -15.85 -9.77 -4.72
CA GLU A 27 -14.71 -10.29 -5.49
C GLU A 27 -14.43 -9.41 -6.71
N THR A 28 -15.46 -9.07 -7.50
CA THR A 28 -15.30 -8.19 -8.67
C THR A 28 -14.82 -6.78 -8.31
N LEU A 29 -15.25 -6.22 -7.17
CA LEU A 29 -14.76 -4.94 -6.68
C LEU A 29 -13.31 -5.02 -6.20
N SER A 30 -12.90 -6.11 -5.55
CA SER A 30 -11.50 -6.31 -5.15
C SER A 30 -10.58 -6.47 -6.36
N GLU A 31 -11.01 -7.20 -7.39
CA GLU A 31 -10.25 -7.36 -8.64
C GLU A 31 -10.11 -6.02 -9.36
N ALA A 32 -11.18 -5.23 -9.45
CA ALA A 32 -11.14 -3.91 -10.03
C ALA A 32 -10.20 -2.97 -9.27
N LEU A 33 -10.17 -3.05 -7.93
CA LEU A 33 -9.24 -2.28 -7.10
C LEU A 33 -7.78 -2.71 -7.35
N VAL A 34 -7.51 -4.02 -7.41
CA VAL A 34 -6.18 -4.56 -7.68
C VAL A 34 -5.70 -4.15 -9.07
N ALA A 35 -6.55 -4.32 -10.10
CA ALA A 35 -6.24 -3.91 -11.47
C ALA A 35 -5.99 -2.40 -11.56
N LYS A 36 -6.79 -1.59 -10.87
CA LYS A 36 -6.59 -0.14 -10.78
C LYS A 36 -5.28 0.21 -10.07
N SER A 37 -4.91 -0.52 -9.02
CA SER A 37 -3.67 -0.28 -8.28
C SER A 37 -2.46 -0.62 -9.15
N LEU A 38 -2.47 -1.78 -9.80
CA LEU A 38 -1.39 -2.23 -10.70
C LEU A 38 -1.24 -1.32 -11.93
N SER A 39 -2.34 -0.88 -12.55
CA SER A 39 -2.30 0.03 -13.70
C SER A 39 -1.79 1.44 -13.34
N ASN A 40 -1.80 1.80 -12.06
CA ASN A 40 -1.22 3.06 -11.57
C ASN A 40 0.23 2.92 -11.10
N MET A 41 0.88 1.77 -11.32
CA MET A 41 2.31 1.59 -11.06
C MET A 41 3.13 2.03 -12.26
N VAL A 42 4.26 2.68 -12.00
CA VAL A 42 5.25 3.06 -13.02
C VAL A 42 6.50 2.22 -12.81
N PRO A 43 6.97 1.46 -13.82
CA PRO A 43 8.21 0.72 -13.73
C PRO A 43 9.40 1.69 -13.76
N VAL A 44 10.36 1.45 -12.88
CA VAL A 44 11.63 2.17 -12.81
C VAL A 44 12.74 1.15 -13.04
N LYS A 45 13.57 1.41 -14.05
CA LYS A 45 14.74 0.58 -14.31
C LYS A 45 15.77 0.77 -13.22
N GLY A 46 16.26 -0.35 -12.69
CA GLY A 46 17.35 -0.40 -11.75
C GLY A 46 18.67 -0.01 -12.41
N GLY A 47 19.73 0.02 -11.60
CA GLY A 47 21.05 0.49 -11.99
C GLY A 47 21.74 1.25 -10.87
N GLU A 48 22.83 1.93 -11.24
CA GLU A 48 23.55 2.84 -10.35
C GLU A 48 22.91 4.22 -10.35
N PHE A 49 22.65 4.75 -9.16
CA PHE A 49 22.14 6.10 -8.93
C PHE A 49 23.00 6.82 -7.91
N LEU A 50 23.01 8.14 -7.97
CA LEU A 50 23.56 8.98 -6.92
C LEU A 50 22.42 9.39 -5.97
N MET A 51 22.61 9.15 -4.68
CA MET A 51 21.66 9.46 -3.61
C MET A 51 22.30 10.39 -2.59
N GLY A 52 21.56 11.42 -2.17
CA GLY A 52 21.99 12.42 -1.22
C GLY A 52 21.87 13.85 -1.76
N ASP A 53 22.55 14.78 -1.11
CA ASP A 53 22.48 16.20 -1.40
C ASP A 53 23.36 16.59 -2.59
N PHE A 54 22.73 16.98 -3.70
CA PHE A 54 23.43 17.46 -4.89
C PHE A 54 23.83 18.94 -4.80
N GLY A 55 23.38 19.66 -3.78
CA GLY A 55 23.59 21.10 -3.60
C GLY A 55 25.06 21.53 -3.78
N PRO A 56 26.05 20.85 -3.17
CA PRO A 56 27.47 21.16 -3.37
C PRO A 56 27.99 21.04 -4.81
N LEU A 57 27.27 20.32 -5.69
CA LEU A 57 27.67 20.10 -7.08
C LEU A 57 27.06 21.10 -8.07
N VAL A 58 26.06 21.90 -7.66
CA VAL A 58 25.29 22.75 -8.57
C VAL A 58 25.08 24.15 -8.01
N GLY A 59 24.84 25.12 -8.92
CA GLY A 59 24.52 26.50 -8.54
C GLY A 59 25.56 27.13 -7.60
N GLN A 60 25.09 27.73 -6.51
CA GLN A 60 25.92 28.38 -5.49
C GLN A 60 26.68 27.40 -4.59
N LYS A 61 26.59 26.08 -4.83
CA LYS A 61 27.26 25.02 -4.07
C LYS A 61 26.85 24.94 -2.60
N LEU A 62 25.62 25.35 -2.29
CA LEU A 62 25.05 25.26 -0.95
C LEU A 62 24.21 23.98 -0.80
N PRO A 63 24.17 23.34 0.38
CA PRO A 63 23.28 22.22 0.66
C PRO A 63 21.82 22.55 0.35
N PHE A 64 21.06 21.62 -0.24
CA PHE A 64 19.63 21.82 -0.51
C PHE A 64 18.76 21.69 0.74
N SER A 65 19.28 21.02 1.76
CA SER A 65 18.58 20.69 3.00
C SER A 65 19.48 21.03 4.19
N ILE A 66 18.89 21.27 5.36
CA ILE A 66 19.64 21.42 6.62
C ILE A 66 19.77 20.11 7.40
N ASN A 67 19.05 19.06 6.99
CA ASN A 67 19.08 17.77 7.66
C ASN A 67 20.43 17.08 7.46
N GLN A 68 20.86 16.24 8.40
CA GLN A 68 22.19 15.61 8.35
C GLN A 68 22.20 14.25 7.65
N ASP A 69 21.05 13.58 7.58
CA ASP A 69 20.88 12.24 7.04
C ASP A 69 20.90 12.18 5.50
N ASP A 70 20.72 13.32 4.82
CA ASP A 70 20.73 13.42 3.36
C ASP A 70 22.02 14.03 2.78
N LYS A 71 22.98 14.46 3.63
CA LYS A 71 24.13 15.28 3.21
C LYS A 71 25.13 14.56 2.32
N VAL A 72 25.28 13.25 2.51
CA VAL A 72 26.33 12.49 1.82
C VAL A 72 25.82 12.05 0.47
N LEU A 73 26.36 12.66 -0.59
CA LEU A 73 26.16 12.18 -1.94
C LEU A 73 26.98 10.90 -2.17
N HIS A 74 26.31 9.79 -2.41
CA HIS A 74 26.94 8.49 -2.61
C HIS A 74 26.22 7.67 -3.68
N LYS A 75 26.91 6.65 -4.19
CA LYS A 75 26.33 5.72 -5.16
C LYS A 75 25.50 4.65 -4.46
N VAL A 76 24.34 4.35 -5.04
CA VAL A 76 23.48 3.24 -4.65
C VAL A 76 23.14 2.40 -5.88
N VAL A 77 22.96 1.09 -5.69
CA VAL A 77 22.52 0.18 -6.74
C VAL A 77 21.14 -0.33 -6.38
N LEU A 78 20.17 -0.10 -7.27
CA LEU A 78 18.80 -0.57 -7.09
C LEU A 78 18.47 -1.63 -8.14
N SER A 79 17.67 -2.62 -7.75
CA SER A 79 17.04 -3.54 -8.70
C SER A 79 15.88 -2.85 -9.43
N ASP A 80 15.43 -3.40 -10.56
CA ASP A 80 14.19 -2.98 -11.21
C ASP A 80 13.03 -3.02 -10.19
N PHE A 81 12.24 -1.94 -10.13
CA PHE A 81 11.09 -1.84 -9.23
C PHE A 81 9.94 -1.11 -9.90
N SER A 82 8.80 -0.99 -9.21
CA SER A 82 7.70 -0.14 -9.63
C SER A 82 7.25 0.73 -8.47
N ILE A 83 6.87 1.97 -8.77
CA ILE A 83 6.38 2.94 -7.78
C ILE A 83 5.03 3.50 -8.21
N SER A 84 4.16 3.81 -7.26
CA SER A 84 2.86 4.41 -7.55
C SER A 84 3.01 5.73 -8.29
N LYS A 85 2.26 5.90 -9.38
CA LYS A 85 2.17 7.14 -10.16
C LYS A 85 1.65 8.31 -9.33
N PHE A 86 0.81 8.02 -8.34
CA PHE A 86 0.15 9.00 -7.49
C PHE A 86 0.41 8.70 -6.01
N LYS A 87 0.42 9.74 -5.19
CA LYS A 87 0.45 9.62 -3.72
C LYS A 87 -0.82 8.92 -3.23
N VAL A 88 -0.69 8.07 -2.23
CA VAL A 88 -1.84 7.48 -1.52
C VAL A 88 -2.60 8.59 -0.79
N THR A 89 -3.91 8.68 -1.04
CA THR A 89 -4.84 9.64 -0.42
C THR A 89 -5.55 9.04 0.78
#